data_AF-A0A815NBF1-F1
#
_entry.id   AF-A0A815NBF1-F1
#
_cell.length_a   1.000
_cell.length_b   1.000
_cell.length_c   1.000
_cell.angle_alpha   90.00
_cell.angle_beta   90.00
_cell.angle_gamma   90.00
#
_symmetry.space_group_name_H-M   'P 1'
#
loop_
_entity.id
_entity.type
_entity.pdbx_description
1 polymer ?
#
loop_
_entity_poly.entity_id
_entity_poly.type
_entity_poly.pdbx_seq_one_letter_code
_entity_poly.pdbx_strand_id
1 'polypeptide(L)'
;MIVPCIWYLKDELKSSTIDSSILRFLKDRCLTYLEHKIELQDIHFAAALLNPNYRTLRQATKSEQTQAQKLLRRRIEMITKSTASPEQSASSSDSDDNRHYLSKYVDNPPTSRKQDELARYLKFDHGETSSNDVFKFWSTMADSLPTLTKVAFQILTVPATSANVECSFSAGGQIISERRSNISPDLVNDILFLRSTTK
;
A
#
# COMPACT_ATOMS: atom_id res chain seq x y z
N MET A 1 5.94 -4.11 2.80
CA MET A 1 6.09 -4.90 1.56
C MET A 1 6.33 -6.36 1.92
N ILE A 2 5.32 -7.23 1.81
CA ILE A 2 5.41 -8.63 2.30
C ILE A 2 5.94 -9.59 1.23
N VAL A 3 5.42 -9.50 -0.01
CA VAL A 3 5.74 -10.42 -1.10
C VAL A 3 7.24 -10.44 -1.45
N PRO A 4 7.92 -9.30 -1.68
CA PRO A 4 9.35 -9.32 -2.00
C PRO A 4 10.23 -9.89 -0.88
N CYS A 5 9.83 -9.71 0.38
CA CYS A 5 10.55 -10.27 1.53
C CYS A 5 10.45 -11.80 1.57
N ILE A 6 9.26 -12.35 1.31
CA ILE A 6 9.08 -13.81 1.26
C ILE A 6 9.85 -14.40 0.09
N TRP A 7 9.81 -13.74 -1.06
CA TRP A 7 10.62 -14.10 -2.22
C TRP A 7 12.11 -14.12 -1.94
N TYR A 8 12.62 -13.06 -1.31
CA TYR A 8 14.01 -12.99 -0.87
C TYR A 8 14.35 -14.13 0.10
N LEU A 9 13.52 -14.37 1.12
CA LEU A 9 13.73 -15.47 2.05
C LEU A 9 13.72 -16.83 1.32
N LYS A 10 12.73 -17.09 0.46
CA LYS A 10 12.69 -18.34 -0.31
C LYS A 10 13.93 -18.56 -1.17
N ASP A 11 14.53 -17.49 -1.69
CA ASP A 11 15.75 -17.58 -2.48
C ASP A 11 16.97 -17.93 -1.62
N GLU A 12 17.14 -17.24 -0.49
CA GLU A 12 18.23 -17.46 0.48
C GLU A 12 18.15 -18.84 1.16
N LEU A 13 16.95 -19.34 1.37
CA LEU A 13 16.70 -20.64 2.00
C LEU A 13 16.87 -21.84 1.05
N LYS A 14 17.21 -21.63 -0.23
CA LYS A 14 17.57 -22.74 -1.12
C LYS A 14 18.87 -23.39 -0.65
N SER A 15 18.89 -24.72 -0.65
CA SER A 15 20.08 -25.48 -0.27
C SER A 15 21.19 -25.30 -1.32
N SER A 16 22.34 -24.78 -0.91
CA SER A 16 23.54 -24.71 -1.73
C SER A 16 24.37 -25.98 -1.57
N THR A 17 25.12 -26.36 -2.60
CA THR A 17 26.04 -27.51 -2.57
C THR A 17 27.23 -27.30 -1.63
N ILE A 18 27.45 -26.07 -1.18
CA ILE A 18 28.52 -25.65 -0.25
C ILE A 18 28.06 -25.79 1.21
N ASP A 19 26.77 -25.94 1.47
CA ASP A 19 26.19 -25.92 2.81
C ASP A 19 26.54 -27.19 3.61
N SER A 20 26.80 -27.03 4.91
CA SER A 20 26.94 -28.18 5.82
C SER A 20 25.63 -28.96 5.93
N SER A 21 25.71 -30.25 6.31
CA SER A 21 24.53 -31.10 6.48
C SER A 21 23.50 -30.51 7.45
N ILE A 22 23.97 -29.86 8.52
CA ILE A 22 23.13 -29.17 9.52
C ILE A 22 22.45 -27.94 8.89
N LEU A 23 23.20 -27.13 8.16
CA LEU A 23 22.69 -25.91 7.55
C LEU A 23 21.64 -26.23 6.49
N ARG A 24 21.87 -27.27 5.68
CA ARG A 24 20.89 -27.79 4.72
C ARG A 24 19.62 -28.27 5.41
N PHE A 25 19.73 -29.01 6.51
CA PHE A 25 18.58 -29.46 7.30
C PHE A 25 17.77 -28.28 7.86
N LEU A 26 18.46 -27.25 8.38
CA LEU A 26 17.82 -26.04 8.91
C LEU A 26 17.10 -25.25 7.82
N LYS A 27 17.75 -25.06 6.66
CA LYS A 27 17.16 -24.39 5.50
C LYS A 27 15.89 -25.09 5.03
N ASP A 28 15.93 -26.41 4.89
CA ASP A 28 14.78 -27.23 4.48
C ASP A 28 13.61 -27.13 5.47
N ARG A 29 13.90 -27.24 6.78
CA ARG A 29 12.92 -27.04 7.86
C ARG A 29 12.30 -25.65 7.83
N CYS A 30 13.11 -24.61 7.69
CA CYS A 30 12.64 -23.23 7.66
C CYS A 30 11.82 -22.95 6.39
N LEU A 31 12.19 -23.50 5.24
CA LEU A 31 11.41 -23.38 3.99
C LEU A 31 10.04 -24.05 4.16
N THR A 32 10.00 -25.27 4.69
CA THR A 32 8.76 -25.99 4.99
C THR A 32 7.86 -25.18 5.93
N TYR A 33 8.44 -24.59 6.98
CA TYR A 33 7.70 -23.77 7.94
C TYR A 33 7.17 -22.48 7.31
N LEU A 34 7.98 -21.81 6.49
CA LEU A 34 7.60 -20.59 5.77
C LEU A 34 6.38 -20.83 4.89
N GLU A 35 6.36 -21.94 4.15
CA GLU A 35 5.26 -22.30 3.24
C GLU A 35 3.97 -22.65 3.98
N HIS A 36 4.08 -23.31 5.13
CA HIS A 36 2.91 -23.68 5.92
C HIS A 36 2.34 -22.52 6.75
N LYS A 37 3.16 -21.54 7.14
CA LYS A 37 2.75 -20.45 8.05
C LYS A 37 2.40 -19.16 7.34
N ILE A 38 2.91 -18.94 6.13
CA ILE A 38 2.73 -17.69 5.41
C ILE A 38 1.92 -17.96 4.15
N GLU A 39 0.62 -17.69 4.22
CA GLU A 39 -0.26 -17.71 3.07
C GLU A 39 -0.33 -16.32 2.43
N LEU A 40 0.20 -16.22 1.21
CA LEU A 40 0.08 -15.00 0.42
C LEU A 40 -1.34 -14.87 -0.15
N GLN A 41 -1.90 -13.67 -0.05
CA GLN A 41 -3.25 -13.33 -0.49
C GLN A 41 -3.17 -12.30 -1.61
N ASP A 42 -4.24 -12.18 -2.38
CA ASP A 42 -4.36 -11.23 -3.49
C ASP A 42 -4.00 -9.79 -3.11
N ILE A 43 -4.30 -9.38 -1.87
CA ILE A 43 -3.96 -8.04 -1.36
C ILE A 43 -2.46 -7.82 -1.24
N HIS A 44 -1.69 -8.85 -0.87
CA HIS A 44 -0.24 -8.80 -0.77
C HIS A 44 0.39 -8.61 -2.15
N PHE A 45 -0.14 -9.32 -3.16
CA PHE A 45 0.29 -9.16 -4.55
C PHE A 45 -0.14 -7.82 -5.15
N ALA A 46 -1.35 -7.35 -4.85
CA ALA A 46 -1.82 -6.04 -5.27
C ALA A 46 -0.94 -4.91 -4.70
N ALA A 47 -0.57 -4.99 -3.41
CA ALA A 47 0.35 -4.04 -2.79
C ALA A 47 1.74 -4.06 -3.44
N ALA A 48 2.25 -5.25 -3.79
CA ALA A 48 3.50 -5.38 -4.51
C ALA A 48 3.44 -4.82 -5.94
N LEU A 49 2.30 -5.01 -6.64
CA LEU A 49 2.07 -4.46 -7.98
C LEU A 49 2.07 -2.93 -7.97
N LEU A 50 1.51 -2.32 -6.92
CA LEU A 50 1.45 -0.87 -6.73
C LEU A 50 2.79 -0.25 -6.34
N ASN A 51 3.79 -1.06 -5.97
CA ASN A 51 5.13 -0.56 -5.75
C ASN A 51 5.86 -0.46 -7.10
N PRO A 52 6.37 0.74 -7.48
CA PRO A 52 7.11 0.93 -8.74
C PRO A 52 8.23 -0.09 -8.95
N ASN A 53 8.91 -0.50 -7.88
CA ASN A 53 10.04 -1.42 -7.93
C ASN A 53 9.63 -2.88 -8.22
N TYR A 54 8.39 -3.28 -7.93
CA TYR A 54 7.94 -4.68 -7.99
C TYR A 54 6.74 -4.91 -8.92
N ARG A 55 6.38 -3.94 -9.75
CA ARG A 55 5.22 -4.00 -10.66
C ARG A 55 5.20 -5.23 -11.57
N THR A 56 6.35 -5.68 -12.06
CA THR A 56 6.41 -6.83 -12.99
C THR A 56 6.17 -8.18 -12.31
N LEU A 57 6.23 -8.22 -10.97
CA LEU A 57 6.06 -9.45 -10.17
C LEU A 57 6.81 -10.64 -10.80
N ARG A 58 8.11 -10.47 -11.08
CA ARG A 58 8.92 -11.41 -11.89
C ARG A 58 8.87 -12.86 -11.41
N GLN A 59 8.68 -13.06 -10.10
CA GLN A 59 8.63 -14.37 -9.47
C GLN A 59 7.19 -14.87 -9.19
N ALA A 60 6.16 -14.07 -9.50
CA ALA A 60 4.76 -14.48 -9.37
C ALA A 60 4.28 -15.26 -10.60
N THR A 61 3.33 -16.14 -10.39
CA THR A 61 2.63 -16.87 -11.45
C THR A 61 1.69 -15.94 -12.21
N LYS A 62 1.46 -16.19 -13.51
CA LYS A 62 0.49 -15.41 -14.33
C LYS A 62 -0.91 -15.36 -13.70
N SER A 63 -1.32 -16.42 -13.02
CA SER A 63 -2.60 -16.48 -12.28
C SER A 63 -2.66 -15.45 -11.16
N GLU A 64 -1.64 -15.40 -10.30
CA GLU A 64 -1.53 -14.45 -9.17
C GLU A 64 -1.51 -13.01 -9.67
N GLN A 65 -0.79 -12.74 -10.76
CA GLN A 65 -0.79 -11.42 -11.40
C GLN A 65 -2.19 -11.02 -11.87
N THR A 66 -2.93 -11.95 -12.49
CA THR A 66 -4.29 -11.72 -12.98
C THR A 66 -5.26 -11.47 -11.83
N GLN A 67 -5.14 -12.22 -10.74
CA GLN A 67 -5.95 -12.05 -9.52
C GLN A 67 -5.69 -10.69 -8.87
N ALA A 68 -4.43 -10.29 -8.72
CA ALA A 68 -4.05 -8.98 -8.19
C ALA A 68 -4.61 -7.83 -9.05
N GLN A 69 -4.49 -7.94 -10.38
CA GLN A 69 -5.07 -6.95 -11.31
C GLN A 69 -6.60 -6.90 -11.21
N LYS A 70 -7.26 -8.06 -11.10
CA LYS A 70 -8.71 -8.16 -10.91
C LYS A 70 -9.16 -7.49 -9.61
N LEU A 71 -8.41 -7.68 -8.53
CA LEU A 71 -8.67 -7.02 -7.24
C LEU A 71 -8.57 -5.50 -7.37
N LEU A 72 -7.51 -5.00 -8.02
CA LEU A 72 -7.31 -3.57 -8.24
C LEU A 72 -8.42 -2.96 -9.10
N ARG A 73 -8.81 -3.62 -10.21
CA ARG A 73 -9.94 -3.19 -11.05
C ARG A 73 -11.22 -3.08 -10.24
N ARG A 74 -11.54 -4.08 -9.42
CA ARG A 74 -12.71 -4.06 -8.53
C ARG A 74 -12.66 -2.87 -7.55
N ARG A 75 -11.48 -2.59 -6.96
CA ARG A 75 -11.29 -1.46 -6.04
C ARG A 75 -11.48 -0.11 -6.72
N ILE A 76 -10.91 0.05 -7.92
CA ILE A 76 -11.11 1.25 -8.76
C ILE A 76 -12.60 1.45 -9.03
N GLU A 77 -13.31 0.41 -9.48
CA GLU A 77 -14.75 0.50 -9.76
C GLU A 77 -15.58 0.91 -8.53
N MET A 78 -15.25 0.41 -7.33
CA MET A 78 -15.92 0.80 -6.10
C MET A 78 -15.71 2.29 -5.78
N ILE A 79 -14.49 2.81 -5.93
CA ILE A 79 -14.20 4.23 -5.70
C ILE A 79 -14.92 5.09 -6.72
N THR A 80 -14.86 4.74 -8.02
CA THR A 80 -15.52 5.50 -9.08
C THR A 80 -17.03 5.61 -8.86
N LYS A 81 -17.68 4.51 -8.43
CA LYS A 81 -19.11 4.49 -8.10
C LYS A 81 -19.43 5.35 -6.88
N SER A 82 -18.58 5.35 -5.85
CA SER A 82 -18.76 6.16 -4.64
C SER A 82 -18.65 7.67 -4.93
N THR A 83 -17.78 8.08 -5.85
CA THR A 83 -17.61 9.48 -6.26
C THR A 83 -18.65 9.96 -7.28
N ALA A 84 -19.47 9.07 -7.84
CA ALA A 84 -20.52 9.41 -8.81
C ALA A 84 -21.88 9.76 -8.17
N SER A 85 -21.97 9.76 -6.82
CA SER A 85 -23.12 10.30 -6.09
C SER A 85 -22.98 11.82 -5.95
N PRO A 86 -24.03 12.63 -6.21
CA PRO A 86 -23.88 14.06 -6.42
C PRO A 86 -23.69 14.81 -5.10
N GLU A 87 -22.45 15.05 -4.71
CA GLU A 87 -22.14 16.10 -3.75
C GLU A 87 -21.98 17.44 -4.49
N GLN A 88 -22.87 18.34 -4.12
CA GLN A 88 -22.97 19.72 -4.58
C GLN A 88 -21.67 20.47 -4.28
N SER A 89 -21.15 21.11 -5.31
CA SER A 89 -20.04 22.05 -5.27
C SER A 89 -20.33 23.19 -4.28
N ALA A 90 -19.71 23.17 -3.11
CA ALA A 90 -19.55 24.36 -2.27
C ALA A 90 -18.17 24.95 -2.52
N SER A 91 -18.04 25.72 -3.61
CA SER A 91 -16.89 26.59 -3.86
C SER A 91 -17.17 27.96 -3.24
N SER A 92 -16.59 28.24 -2.07
CA SER A 92 -16.45 29.60 -1.56
C SER A 92 -14.97 29.99 -1.62
N SER A 93 -14.61 30.64 -2.73
CA SER A 93 -13.38 31.42 -2.87
C SER A 93 -13.70 32.52 -3.87
N ASP A 94 -14.01 33.69 -3.31
CA ASP A 94 -14.22 34.94 -4.01
C ASP A 94 -12.90 35.35 -4.71
N SER A 95 -12.77 34.99 -6.00
CA SER A 95 -11.79 35.62 -6.88
C SER A 95 -12.44 35.87 -8.22
N ASP A 96 -12.54 37.14 -8.55
CA ASP A 96 -12.96 37.75 -9.81
C ASP A 96 -12.26 37.08 -11.02
N ASP A 97 -12.83 36.00 -11.54
CA ASP A 97 -12.23 35.21 -12.61
C ASP A 97 -13.02 35.36 -13.91
N ASN A 98 -12.62 36.35 -14.70
CA ASN A 98 -13.11 36.68 -16.04
C ASN A 98 -12.84 35.56 -17.09
N ARG A 99 -12.47 34.35 -16.65
CA ARG A 99 -12.12 33.19 -17.49
C ARG A 99 -13.30 32.37 -18.02
N HIS A 100 -14.54 32.71 -17.67
CA HIS A 100 -15.72 31.99 -18.19
C HIS A 100 -15.87 32.13 -19.72
N TYR A 101 -15.52 33.28 -20.32
CA TYR A 101 -15.60 33.49 -21.77
C TYR A 101 -14.60 32.64 -22.57
N LEU A 102 -13.46 32.29 -21.97
CA LEU A 102 -12.42 31.47 -22.61
C LEU A 102 -12.70 29.98 -22.53
N SER A 103 -13.64 29.54 -21.68
CA SER A 103 -14.01 28.12 -21.52
C SER A 103 -14.42 27.42 -22.82
N LYS A 104 -15.00 28.17 -23.78
CA LYS A 104 -15.40 27.67 -25.11
C LYS A 104 -14.21 27.35 -26.02
N TYR A 105 -13.04 27.92 -25.73
CA TYR A 105 -11.80 27.78 -26.53
C TYR A 105 -10.74 26.93 -25.83
N VAL A 106 -11.00 26.49 -24.60
CA VAL A 106 -10.15 25.50 -23.95
C VAL A 106 -10.39 24.18 -24.67
N ASP A 107 -9.33 23.58 -25.19
CA ASP A 107 -9.38 22.22 -25.72
C ASP A 107 -9.99 21.33 -24.64
N ASN A 108 -11.20 20.82 -24.88
CA ASN A 108 -11.74 19.76 -24.05
C ASN A 108 -10.82 18.56 -24.29
N PRO A 109 -9.99 18.15 -23.30
CA PRO A 109 -9.19 16.96 -23.48
C PRO A 109 -10.19 15.84 -23.79
N PRO A 110 -9.97 15.04 -24.83
CA PRO A 110 -10.94 14.06 -25.28
C PRO A 110 -11.41 13.26 -24.07
N THR A 111 -12.72 13.20 -23.87
CA THR A 111 -13.42 12.51 -22.78
C THR A 111 -13.20 10.99 -22.78
N SER A 112 -12.12 10.53 -23.43
CA SER A 112 -11.50 9.21 -23.35
C SER A 112 -10.84 8.93 -21.98
N ARG A 113 -11.19 9.70 -20.93
CA ARG A 113 -10.76 9.48 -19.53
C ARG A 113 -11.35 8.21 -18.88
N LYS A 114 -12.02 7.34 -19.65
CA LYS A 114 -12.36 5.96 -19.25
C LYS A 114 -11.30 4.94 -19.70
N GLN A 115 -10.12 5.39 -20.13
CA GLN A 115 -9.00 4.46 -20.31
C GLN A 115 -8.59 3.89 -18.96
N ASP A 116 -8.45 2.57 -18.91
CA ASP A 116 -8.06 1.79 -17.75
C ASP A 116 -6.77 2.33 -17.11
N GLU A 117 -6.91 3.08 -16.01
CA GLU A 117 -5.79 3.69 -15.27
C GLU A 117 -4.75 2.63 -14.89
N LEU A 118 -5.20 1.41 -14.57
CA LEU A 118 -4.32 0.29 -14.26
C LEU A 118 -3.50 -0.14 -15.49
N ALA A 119 -4.09 -0.16 -16.68
CA ALA A 119 -3.35 -0.49 -17.91
C ALA A 119 -2.32 0.60 -18.26
N ARG A 120 -2.67 1.88 -18.04
CA ARG A 120 -1.73 3.00 -18.22
C ARG A 120 -0.59 2.91 -17.23
N TYR A 121 -0.89 2.62 -15.96
CA TYR A 121 0.10 2.30 -14.95
C TYR A 121 0.97 1.18 -15.50
N LEU A 122 0.48 -0.04 -15.70
CA LEU A 122 1.31 -1.19 -16.11
C LEU A 122 2.25 -0.96 -17.30
N LYS A 123 1.87 -0.13 -18.28
CA LYS A 123 2.68 0.22 -19.45
C LYS A 123 3.69 1.35 -19.23
N PHE A 124 3.58 2.10 -18.15
CA PHE A 124 4.45 3.22 -17.83
C PHE A 124 5.86 2.70 -17.58
N ASP A 125 6.73 2.81 -18.57
CA ASP A 125 8.15 2.50 -18.42
C ASP A 125 8.83 3.65 -17.69
N HIS A 126 9.50 3.32 -16.60
CA HIS A 126 10.20 4.33 -15.84
C HIS A 126 11.52 3.77 -15.38
N GLY A 127 12.55 4.06 -16.17
CA GLY A 127 13.91 3.60 -15.96
C GLY A 127 14.59 4.13 -14.70
N GLU A 128 14.02 5.11 -13.98
CA GLU A 128 14.81 5.87 -12.99
C GLU A 128 14.07 6.36 -11.72
N THR A 129 12.84 5.92 -11.43
CA THR A 129 12.18 6.22 -10.14
C THR A 129 12.45 5.05 -9.22
N SER A 130 13.72 4.93 -8.86
CA SER A 130 14.11 4.35 -7.58
C SER A 130 13.74 5.34 -6.48
N SER A 131 12.48 5.79 -6.40
CA SER A 131 12.06 6.56 -5.23
C SER A 131 12.06 5.59 -4.06
N ASN A 132 12.95 5.81 -3.11
CA ASN A 132 12.93 5.12 -1.82
C ASN A 132 11.56 5.26 -1.10
N ASP A 133 10.75 6.23 -1.53
CA ASP A 133 9.42 6.51 -1.00
C ASP A 133 8.31 6.28 -2.02
N VAL A 134 7.58 5.17 -1.85
CA VAL A 134 6.45 4.78 -2.70
C VAL A 134 5.30 5.79 -2.60
N PHE A 135 5.11 6.45 -1.46
CA PHE A 135 4.01 7.40 -1.30
C PHE A 135 4.27 8.69 -2.07
N LYS A 136 5.51 9.17 -2.11
CA LYS A 136 5.89 10.31 -2.96
C LYS A 136 5.62 10.05 -4.43
N PHE A 137 5.91 8.84 -4.91
CA PHE A 137 5.58 8.44 -6.28
C PHE A 137 4.07 8.51 -6.55
N TRP A 138 3.24 8.04 -5.63
CA TRP A 138 1.78 8.11 -5.81
C TRP A 138 1.25 9.54 -5.70
N SER A 139 1.87 10.40 -4.89
CA SER A 139 1.55 11.82 -4.83
C SER A 139 1.86 12.55 -6.14
N THR A 140 2.97 12.25 -6.81
CA THR A 140 3.30 12.88 -8.11
C THR A 140 2.42 12.35 -9.25
N MET A 141 1.91 11.13 -9.13
CA MET A 141 1.00 10.51 -10.10
C MET A 141 -0.48 10.81 -9.82
N ALA A 142 -0.81 11.55 -8.77
CA ALA A 142 -2.19 11.85 -8.38
C ALA A 142 -2.99 12.56 -9.50
N ASP A 143 -2.36 13.47 -10.23
CA ASP A 143 -3.02 14.20 -11.32
C ASP A 143 -3.26 13.34 -12.57
N SER A 144 -2.36 12.38 -12.83
CA SER A 144 -2.41 11.52 -14.03
C SER A 144 -3.23 10.25 -13.83
N LEU A 145 -3.28 9.74 -12.59
CA LEU A 145 -3.90 8.49 -12.16
C LEU A 145 -4.69 8.71 -10.84
N PRO A 146 -5.72 9.56 -10.82
CA PRO A 146 -6.38 10.00 -9.59
C PRO A 146 -7.11 8.87 -8.85
N THR A 147 -7.72 7.93 -9.57
CA THR A 147 -8.48 6.84 -8.96
C THR A 147 -7.55 5.76 -8.42
N LEU A 148 -6.55 5.39 -9.21
CA LEU A 148 -5.55 4.39 -8.84
C LEU A 148 -4.69 4.88 -7.67
N THR A 149 -4.37 6.18 -7.61
CA THR A 149 -3.66 6.78 -6.48
C THR A 149 -4.42 6.60 -5.17
N LYS A 150 -5.74 6.83 -5.17
CA LYS A 150 -6.60 6.57 -3.98
C LYS A 150 -6.57 5.10 -3.56
N VAL A 151 -6.66 4.18 -4.52
CA VAL A 151 -6.55 2.74 -4.25
C VAL A 151 -5.17 2.40 -3.70
N ALA A 152 -4.11 3.00 -4.26
CA ALA A 152 -2.74 2.76 -3.85
C ALA A 152 -2.53 3.17 -2.40
N PHE A 153 -2.95 4.37 -2.01
CA PHE A 153 -2.91 4.80 -0.62
C PHE A 153 -3.70 3.85 0.28
N GLN A 154 -4.94 3.50 -0.04
CA GLN A 154 -5.76 2.58 0.78
C GLN A 154 -5.10 1.22 1.03
N ILE A 155 -4.40 0.67 0.04
CA ILE A 155 -3.77 -0.64 0.14
C ILE A 155 -2.40 -0.52 0.85
N LEU A 156 -1.60 0.48 0.50
CA LEU A 156 -0.23 0.64 1.00
C LEU A 156 -0.16 1.15 2.44
N THR A 157 -1.21 1.83 2.94
CA THR A 157 -1.28 2.27 4.34
C THR A 157 -1.58 1.14 5.32
N VAL A 158 -2.03 -0.02 4.84
CA VAL A 158 -2.27 -1.17 5.71
C VAL A 158 -0.92 -1.70 6.21
N PRO A 159 -0.66 -1.68 7.53
CA PRO A 159 0.60 -2.18 8.05
C PRO A 159 0.71 -3.69 7.83
N ALA A 160 1.92 -4.15 7.54
CA ALA A 160 2.20 -5.57 7.32
C ALA A 160 2.17 -6.40 8.61
N THR A 161 2.34 -5.75 9.76
CA THR A 161 2.47 -6.41 11.07
C THR A 161 1.70 -5.64 12.13
N SER A 162 1.32 -6.34 13.20
CA SER A 162 0.79 -5.77 14.45
C SER A 162 1.87 -5.12 15.32
N ALA A 163 3.13 -5.08 14.88
CA ALA A 163 4.27 -4.64 15.70
C ALA A 163 4.13 -3.18 16.19
N ASN A 164 3.48 -2.32 15.41
CA ASN A 164 3.16 -0.94 15.81
C ASN A 164 2.18 -0.89 17.00
N VAL A 165 1.18 -1.77 16.96
CA VAL A 165 0.19 -1.93 18.02
C VAL A 165 0.83 -2.57 19.24
N GLU A 166 1.64 -3.62 19.07
CA GLU A 166 2.41 -4.26 20.15
C GLU A 166 3.39 -3.30 20.82
N CYS A 167 4.07 -2.44 20.06
CA CYS A 167 4.95 -1.40 20.61
C CYS A 167 4.15 -0.38 21.44
N SER A 168 2.96 -0.01 20.98
CA SER A 168 2.05 0.87 21.72
C SER A 168 1.54 0.21 23.00
N PHE A 169 1.19 -1.07 22.95
CA PHE A 169 0.80 -1.85 24.13
C PHE A 169 1.95 -2.06 25.11
N SER A 170 3.17 -2.30 24.63
CA SER A 170 4.36 -2.41 25.47
C SER A 170 4.64 -1.09 26.20
N ALA A 171 4.54 0.04 25.51
CA ALA A 171 4.59 1.36 26.13
C ALA A 171 3.45 1.56 27.14
N GLY A 172 2.23 1.09 26.83
CA GLY A 172 1.10 1.06 27.74
C GLY A 172 1.37 0.24 29.01
N GLY A 173 1.97 -0.93 28.88
CA GLY A 173 2.40 -1.77 30.02
C GLY A 173 3.47 -1.08 30.88
N GLN A 174 4.29 -0.22 30.30
CA GLN A 174 5.25 0.58 31.05
C GLN A 174 4.59 1.75 31.81
N ILE A 175 3.48 2.29 31.28
CA ILE A 175 2.65 3.30 31.95
C ILE A 175 1.84 2.66 33.10
N ILE A 176 1.21 1.52 32.84
CA ILE A 176 0.49 0.70 33.80
C ILE A 176 1.47 -0.24 34.51
N SER A 177 2.31 0.32 35.38
CA SER A 177 3.19 -0.47 36.25
C SER A 177 2.49 -0.87 37.56
N GLU A 178 2.93 -1.93 38.24
CA GLU A 178 2.40 -2.35 39.55
C GLU A 178 2.37 -1.22 40.60
N ARG A 179 3.31 -0.25 40.51
CA ARG A 179 3.37 0.93 41.39
C ARG A 179 2.42 2.07 40.98
N ARG A 180 1.82 2.01 39.79
CA ARG A 180 0.87 3.00 39.24
C ARG A 180 -0.43 2.31 38.81
N SER A 181 -0.98 1.46 39.66
CA SER A 181 -2.19 0.67 39.38
C SER A 181 -3.51 1.48 39.47
N ASN A 182 -3.47 2.72 39.97
CA ASN A 182 -4.66 3.57 40.15
C ASN A 182 -4.80 4.65 39.05
N ILE A 183 -4.52 4.28 37.81
CA ILE A 183 -4.73 5.15 36.64
C ILE A 183 -6.04 4.71 35.96
N SER A 184 -6.92 5.67 35.66
CA SER A 184 -8.15 5.37 34.93
C SER A 184 -7.85 4.93 33.49
N PRO A 185 -8.66 4.02 32.91
CA PRO A 185 -8.46 3.57 31.54
C PRO A 185 -8.51 4.73 30.52
N ASP A 186 -9.34 5.74 30.77
CA ASP A 186 -9.43 6.93 29.93
C ASP A 186 -8.12 7.73 29.91
N LEU A 187 -7.50 7.92 31.08
CA LEU A 187 -6.22 8.62 31.19
C LEU A 187 -5.09 7.83 30.51
N VAL A 188 -5.11 6.50 30.55
CA VAL A 188 -4.16 5.67 29.79
C VAL A 188 -4.32 5.89 28.29
N ASN A 189 -5.55 5.91 27.79
CA ASN A 189 -5.84 6.16 26.38
C ASN A 189 -5.34 7.54 25.96
N ASP A 190 -5.59 8.58 26.77
CA ASP A 190 -5.12 9.94 26.49
C ASP A 190 -3.58 10.01 26.44
N ILE A 191 -2.89 9.36 27.37
CA ILE A 191 -1.42 9.32 27.39
C ILE A 191 -0.88 8.58 26.15
N LEU A 192 -1.47 7.44 25.79
CA LEU A 192 -1.07 6.68 24.59
C LEU A 192 -1.34 7.48 23.31
N PHE A 193 -2.47 8.18 23.24
CA PHE A 193 -2.82 9.03 22.11
C PHE A 193 -1.80 10.18 21.96
N LEU A 194 -1.57 10.96 23.02
CA LEU A 194 -0.58 12.05 23.02
C LEU A 194 0.83 11.56 22.65
N ARG A 195 1.21 10.37 23.11
CA ARG A 195 2.50 9.76 22.77
C ARG A 195 2.59 9.40 21.28
N SER A 196 1.48 9.01 20.65
CA SER A 196 1.46 8.63 19.24
C SER A 196 1.54 9.84 18.30
N THR A 197 1.03 11.00 18.72
CA THR A 197 1.02 12.24 17.94
C THR A 197 2.30 13.08 18.05
N THR A 198 3.12 12.85 19.09
CA THR A 198 4.33 13.65 19.37
C THR A 198 5.59 13.12 18.65
N LYS A 199 5.43 12.35 17.57
CA LYS A 199 6.54 11.73 16.82
C LYS A 199 6.75 12.37 15.45
#